data_AF-W6M6Q8-F1
#
_entry.id   AF-W6M6Q8-F1
#
_cell.length_a   1.000
_cell.length_b   1.000
_cell.length_c   1.000
_cell.angle_alpha   90.00
_cell.angle_beta   90.00
_cell.angle_gamma   90.00
#
_symmetry.space_group_name_H-M   'P 1'
#
loop_
_entity.id
_entity.type
_entity.pdbx_description
1 polymer ?
#
loop_
_entity_poly.entity_id
_entity_poly.type
_entity_poly.pdbx_seq_one_letter_code
_entity_poly.pdbx_strand_id
1 'polypeptide(L)'
;MLGGRDDATCQRLLNRVGLQGKQFITDDWPGYHRLIPAAQLTTGKHLTFPIEQDNSNIRHFLARFRRRTKVVSKTEDMVDLSLRLYHHLHDQPAAFAALSATFLSIFS
;
A
#
# COMPACT_ATOMS: atom_id res chain seq x y z
N MET A 1 16.21 6.28 -2.74
CA MET A 1 15.11 6.29 -1.76
C MET A 1 13.87 5.84 -2.49
N LEU A 2 13.20 4.78 -2.04
CA LEU A 2 11.94 4.31 -2.61
C LEU A 2 10.83 5.36 -2.44
N GLY A 3 9.98 5.52 -3.46
CA GLY A 3 8.75 6.32 -3.38
C GLY A 3 9.00 7.83 -3.22
N GLY A 4 9.82 8.42 -4.09
CA GLY A 4 9.99 9.88 -4.15
C GLY A 4 8.66 10.59 -4.38
N ARG A 5 8.47 11.75 -3.72
CA ARG A 5 7.29 12.61 -3.93
C ARG A 5 7.58 13.62 -5.05
N ASP A 6 7.89 13.09 -6.23
CA ASP A 6 8.23 13.85 -7.43
C ASP A 6 7.37 13.43 -8.62
N ASP A 7 7.32 14.31 -9.62
CA ASP A 7 6.46 14.13 -10.79
C ASP A 7 6.89 12.91 -11.62
N ALA A 8 8.19 12.60 -11.68
CA ALA A 8 8.68 11.42 -12.38
C ALA A 8 8.17 10.12 -11.74
N THR A 9 8.11 10.07 -10.41
CA THR A 9 7.59 8.92 -9.65
C THR A 9 6.09 8.78 -9.85
N CYS A 10 5.35 9.88 -9.82
CA CYS A 10 3.92 9.86 -10.12
C CYS A 10 3.66 9.42 -11.57
N GLN A 11 4.43 9.90 -12.54
CA GLN A 11 4.29 9.48 -13.93
C GLN A 11 4.51 7.97 -14.11
N ARG A 12 5.51 7.39 -13.43
CA ARG A 12 5.72 5.93 -13.45
C ARG A 12 4.50 5.17 -12.89
N LEU A 13 3.87 5.68 -11.83
CA LEU A 13 2.64 5.12 -11.30
C LEU A 13 1.49 5.19 -12.33
N LEU A 14 1.27 6.38 -12.92
CA LEU A 14 0.21 6.58 -13.90
C LEU A 14 0.40 5.74 -15.16
N ASN A 15 1.65 5.54 -15.61
CA ASN A 15 1.95 4.66 -16.74
C ASN A 15 1.61 3.20 -16.45
N ARG A 16 1.78 2.76 -15.19
CA ARG A 16 1.46 1.40 -14.77
C ARG A 16 -0.03 1.18 -14.58
N VAL A 17 -0.74 2.16 -14.03
CA VAL A 17 -2.19 2.08 -13.77
C VAL A 17 -3.01 2.34 -15.03
N GLY A 18 -2.53 3.24 -15.90
CA GLY A 18 -3.18 3.71 -17.11
C GLY A 18 -4.35 4.66 -16.82
N LEU A 19 -4.50 5.71 -17.63
CA LEU A 19 -5.51 6.78 -17.43
C LEU A 19 -6.88 6.47 -18.07
N GLN A 20 -6.93 5.58 -19.06
CA GLN A 20 -8.15 5.35 -19.82
C GLN A 20 -9.25 4.72 -18.95
N GLY A 21 -10.43 5.35 -18.95
CA GLY A 21 -11.62 4.89 -18.25
C GLY A 21 -11.56 4.97 -16.72
N LYS A 22 -10.60 5.70 -16.13
CA LYS A 22 -10.42 5.78 -14.68
C LYS A 22 -10.76 7.14 -14.09
N GLN A 23 -11.23 7.11 -12.85
CA GLN A 23 -11.36 8.26 -11.97
C GLN A 23 -10.38 8.06 -10.80
N PHE A 24 -9.64 9.11 -10.47
CA PHE A 24 -8.64 9.11 -9.43
C PHE A 24 -9.15 9.93 -8.24
N ILE A 25 -9.16 9.29 -7.08
CA ILE A 25 -9.51 9.90 -5.81
C ILE A 25 -8.20 10.03 -5.02
N THR A 26 -7.79 11.25 -4.73
CA THR A 26 -6.46 11.50 -4.13
C THR A 26 -6.50 12.49 -2.98
N ASP A 27 -5.41 12.52 -2.21
CA ASP A 27 -5.10 13.66 -1.36
C ASP A 27 -4.76 14.91 -2.21
N ASP A 28 -4.67 16.07 -1.55
CA ASP A 28 -4.38 17.33 -2.22
C ASP A 28 -2.88 17.55 -2.46
N TRP A 29 -2.24 16.58 -3.11
CA TRP A 29 -0.84 16.74 -3.52
C TRP A 29 -0.73 17.46 -4.87
N PRO A 30 0.04 18.57 -4.97
CA PRO A 30 0.18 19.32 -6.22
C PRO A 30 0.66 18.51 -7.44
N GLY A 31 1.38 17.40 -7.23
CA GLY A 31 1.82 16.54 -8.34
C GLY A 31 0.66 15.87 -9.08
N TYR A 32 -0.43 15.52 -8.38
CA TYR A 32 -1.61 14.92 -9.02
C TYR A 32 -2.31 15.90 -9.94
N HIS A 33 -2.47 17.16 -9.52
CA HIS A 33 -3.06 18.21 -10.34
C HIS A 33 -2.25 18.52 -11.62
N ARG A 34 -0.93 18.29 -11.60
CA ARG A 34 -0.07 18.48 -12.78
C ARG A 34 -0.14 17.33 -13.77
N LEU A 35 -0.40 16.11 -13.31
CA LEU A 35 -0.19 14.87 -14.10
C LEU A 35 -1.48 14.10 -14.40
N ILE A 36 -2.54 14.31 -13.63
CA ILE A 36 -3.85 13.67 -13.83
C ILE A 36 -4.78 14.69 -14.47
N PRO A 37 -5.46 14.37 -15.59
CA PRO A 37 -6.44 15.26 -16.20
C PRO A 37 -7.51 15.68 -15.18
N ALA A 38 -7.85 16.97 -15.13
CA ALA A 38 -8.81 17.50 -14.15
C ALA A 38 -10.17 16.79 -14.17
N ALA A 39 -10.64 16.37 -15.36
CA ALA A 39 -11.89 15.62 -15.52
C ALA A 39 -11.86 14.19 -14.92
N GLN A 40 -10.67 13.70 -14.55
CA GLN A 40 -10.43 12.40 -13.94
C GLN A 40 -10.00 12.51 -12.48
N LEU A 41 -9.83 13.71 -11.93
CA LEU A 41 -9.26 13.92 -10.60
C LEU A 41 -10.32 14.44 -9.62
N THR A 42 -10.54 13.69 -8.55
CA THR A 42 -11.34 14.10 -7.39
C THR A 42 -10.44 14.21 -6.17
N THR A 43 -10.26 15.43 -5.66
CA THR A 43 -9.46 15.69 -4.46
C THR A 43 -10.35 15.73 -3.23
N GLY A 44 -9.99 14.97 -2.18
CA GLY A 44 -10.62 15.12 -0.88
C GLY A 44 -10.58 13.87 -0.02
N LYS A 45 -10.77 14.05 1.29
CA LYS A 45 -10.68 12.97 2.29
C LYS A 45 -11.93 12.09 2.38
N HIS A 46 -13.05 12.56 1.85
CA HIS A 46 -14.35 11.93 2.02
C HIS A 46 -14.45 10.51 1.42
N LEU A 47 -13.57 10.16 0.48
CA LEU A 47 -13.51 8.84 -0.16
C LEU A 47 -12.20 8.09 0.14
N THR A 48 -11.33 8.62 1.01
CA THR A 48 -10.02 8.02 1.33
C THR A 48 -10.03 7.18 2.60
N PHE A 49 -11.16 7.10 3.32
CA PHE A 49 -11.24 6.30 4.54
C PHE A 49 -10.80 4.84 4.37
N PRO A 50 -11.18 4.10 3.30
CA PRO A 50 -10.76 2.71 3.13
C PRO A 50 -9.23 2.59 2.98
N ILE A 51 -8.61 3.41 2.13
CA ILE A 51 -7.16 3.38 1.93
C ILE A 51 -6.39 3.84 3.18
N GLU A 52 -6.94 4.75 3.97
CA GLU A 52 -6.36 5.15 5.25
C GLU A 52 -6.43 4.01 6.28
N GLN A 53 -7.56 3.30 6.33
CA GLN A 53 -7.74 2.12 7.17
C GLN A 53 -6.78 1.00 6.77
N ASP A 54 -6.65 0.68 5.48
CA ASP A 54 -5.71 -0.33 4.97
C ASP A 54 -4.27 0.03 5.32
N ASN A 55 -3.87 1.29 5.10
CA ASN A 55 -2.55 1.78 5.47
C ASN A 55 -2.29 1.70 6.99
N SER A 56 -3.32 1.91 7.81
CA SER A 56 -3.24 1.75 9.26
C SER A 56 -3.03 0.27 9.64
N ASN A 57 -3.81 -0.63 9.05
CA ASN A 57 -3.72 -2.08 9.30
C ASN A 57 -2.35 -2.63 8.88
N ILE A 58 -1.87 -2.29 7.68
CA ILE A 58 -0.53 -2.69 7.21
C ILE A 58 0.55 -2.28 8.22
N ARG A 59 0.51 -1.03 8.70
CA ARG A 59 1.48 -0.53 9.70
C ARG A 59 1.34 -1.22 11.05
N HIS A 60 0.12 -1.53 11.45
CA HIS A 60 -0.18 -2.22 12.69
C HIS A 60 0.39 -3.65 12.68
N PHE A 61 0.00 -4.45 11.69
CA PHE A 61 0.36 -5.88 11.63
C PHE A 61 1.83 -6.11 11.28
N LEU A 62 2.39 -5.31 10.36
CA LEU A 62 3.81 -5.46 10.01
C LEU A 62 4.74 -4.76 11.01
N ALA A 63 4.22 -3.84 11.84
CA ALA A 63 5.00 -2.89 12.63
C ALA A 63 6.00 -2.04 11.79
N ARG A 64 5.88 -2.08 10.45
CA ARG A 64 6.74 -1.40 9.47
C ARG A 64 6.10 -0.10 9.00
N PHE A 65 6.87 0.68 8.25
CA PHE A 65 6.44 1.92 7.58
C PHE A 65 5.97 3.05 8.51
N ARG A 66 6.07 2.91 9.84
CA ARG A 66 5.69 3.96 10.80
C ARG A 66 6.82 4.96 11.06
N ARG A 67 8.05 4.49 11.24
CA ARG A 67 9.24 5.32 11.52
C ARG A 67 10.42 4.83 10.68
N ARG A 68 11.18 5.76 10.09
CA ARG A 68 12.33 5.42 9.22
C ARG A 68 13.48 4.71 9.92
N THR A 69 13.51 4.73 11.26
CA THR A 69 14.61 4.20 12.08
C THR A 69 14.24 2.95 12.88
N LYS A 70 13.00 2.46 12.77
CA LYS A 70 12.50 1.32 13.57
C LYS A 70 11.76 0.35 12.67
N VAL A 71 12.03 -0.95 12.85
CA VAL A 71 11.46 -2.07 12.07
C VAL A 71 11.56 -1.75 10.57
N VAL A 72 12.80 -1.72 10.07
CA VAL A 72 13.13 -1.29 8.70
C VAL A 72 13.29 -2.47 7.75
N SER A 73 12.95 -2.27 6.47
CA SER A 73 13.31 -3.20 5.40
C SER A 73 14.69 -2.85 4.86
N LYS A 74 15.58 -3.84 4.75
CA LYS A 74 16.96 -3.63 4.23
C LYS A 74 17.01 -3.55 2.70
N THR A 75 16.03 -4.12 2.01
CA THR A 75 15.94 -4.16 0.54
C THR A 75 14.52 -3.85 0.08
N GLU A 76 14.39 -3.46 -1.19
CA GLU A 76 13.09 -3.22 -1.83
C GLU A 76 12.28 -4.53 -1.92
N ASP A 77 12.93 -5.65 -2.21
CA ASP A 77 12.31 -6.97 -2.23
C ASP A 77 11.67 -7.32 -0.88
N MET A 78 12.31 -6.97 0.24
CA MET A 78 11.74 -7.21 1.57
C MET A 78 10.51 -6.34 1.84
N VAL A 79 10.39 -5.16 1.21
CA VAL A 79 9.15 -4.37 1.26
C VAL A 79 8.04 -5.10 0.50
N ASP A 80 8.31 -5.51 -0.74
CA ASP A 80 7.34 -6.20 -1.60
C ASP A 80 6.86 -7.52 -0.97
N LEU A 81 7.78 -8.38 -0.53
CA LEU A 81 7.47 -9.66 0.09
C LEU A 81 6.66 -9.50 1.39
N SER A 82 6.96 -8.48 2.20
CA SER A 82 6.21 -8.26 3.45
C SER A 82 4.77 -7.83 3.19
N LEU A 83 4.56 -6.98 2.18
CA LEU A 83 3.21 -6.56 1.77
C LEU A 83 2.43 -7.74 1.17
N ARG A 84 3.05 -8.54 0.31
CA ARG A 84 2.41 -9.75 -0.24
C ARG A 84 2.04 -10.76 0.84
N LEU A 85 2.95 -11.01 1.77
CA LEU A 85 2.68 -11.91 2.89
C LEU A 85 1.54 -11.39 3.77
N TYR A 86 1.53 -10.09 4.06
CA TYR A 86 0.44 -9.45 4.78
C TYR A 86 -0.90 -9.69 4.08
N HIS A 87 -1.03 -9.34 2.79
CA HIS A 87 -2.28 -9.53 2.05
C HIS A 87 -2.68 -10.99 1.93
N HIS A 88 -1.73 -11.90 1.69
CA HIS A 88 -2.01 -13.32 1.63
C HIS A 88 -2.60 -13.86 2.94
N LEU A 89 -2.07 -13.44 4.10
CA LEU A 89 -2.54 -13.93 5.39
C LEU A 89 -3.76 -13.16 5.92
N HIS A 90 -3.83 -11.85 5.68
CA HIS A 90 -4.87 -10.99 6.20
C HIS A 90 -6.17 -11.09 5.39
N ASP A 91 -6.06 -11.14 4.06
CA ASP A 91 -7.22 -11.12 3.17
C ASP A 91 -7.74 -12.53 2.89
N GLN A 92 -6.98 -13.58 3.23
CA GLN A 92 -7.36 -14.99 3.00
C GLN A 92 -7.35 -15.78 4.32
N PRO A 93 -8.49 -15.87 5.04
CA PRO A 93 -8.58 -16.56 6.32
C PRO A 93 -8.14 -18.03 6.27
N ALA A 94 -8.36 -18.71 5.15
CA ALA A 94 -7.92 -20.09 4.94
C ALA A 94 -6.39 -20.24 4.94
N ALA A 95 -5.67 -19.29 4.33
CA ALA A 95 -4.21 -19.28 4.31
C ALA A 95 -3.66 -19.08 5.72
N PHE A 96 -4.24 -18.15 6.48
CA PHE A 96 -3.89 -17.94 7.89
C PHE A 96 -4.17 -19.19 8.74
N ALA A 97 -5.34 -19.82 8.57
CA ALA A 97 -5.72 -21.02 9.32
C ALA A 97 -4.77 -22.20 9.06
N ALA A 98 -4.37 -22.41 7.80
CA ALA A 98 -3.42 -23.46 7.45
C ALA A 98 -2.03 -23.23 8.09
N LEU A 99 -1.54 -21.98 8.06
CA LEU A 99 -0.26 -21.63 8.67
C LEU A 99 -0.32 -21.72 10.20
N SER A 100 -1.40 -21.23 10.81
CA SER A 100 -1.56 -21.25 12.27
C SER A 100 -1.66 -22.67 12.81
N ALA A 101 -2.38 -23.57 12.12
CA ALA A 101 -2.44 -24.98 12.49
C ALA A 101 -1.04 -25.63 12.48
N THR A 102 -0.24 -25.35 11.45
CA THR A 102 1.15 -25.83 11.35
C THR A 102 2.03 -25.28 12.47
N PHE A 103 1.81 -24.02 12.88
CA PHE A 103 2.56 -23.42 13.97
C PHE A 103 2.16 -24.00 15.34
N LEU A 104 0.87 -24.21 15.55
CA LEU A 104 0.33 -24.78 16.79
C LEU A 104 0.77 -26.22 16.99
N SER A 105 0.98 -26.98 15.90
CA SER A 105 1.46 -28.36 16.00
C SER A 105 2.89 -28.48 16.56
N ILE A 106 3.64 -27.37 16.66
CA ILE A 106 4.95 -27.36 17.33
C ILE A 106 4.80 -27.49 18.85
N PHE A 107 3.65 -27.08 19.40
CA PHE A 107 3.38 -27.05 20.83
C PHE A 107 2.48 -28.19 21.32
N SER A 108 2.05 -29.07 20.42
CA SER A 108 1.27 -30.30 20.69
C SER A 108 2.16 -31.53 20.69
#